data_AF-A0A1F8M8M7-F1
#
_entry.id   AF-A0A1F8M8M7-F1
#
_cell.length_a   1.000
_cell.length_b   1.000
_cell.length_c   1.000
_cell.angle_alpha   90.00
_cell.angle_beta   90.00
_cell.angle_gamma   90.00
#
_symmetry.space_group_name_H-M   'P 1'
#
loop_
_entity.id
_entity.type
_entity.pdbx_description
1 polymer ?
#
loop_
_entity_poly.entity_id
_entity_poly.type
_entity_poly.pdbx_seq_one_letter_code
_entity_poly.pdbx_strand_id
1 'polypeptide(L)'
;MKKISRILILVSFLLLAVLMVSGVRAQTPAVYVITIQGTINPVLVDYVERGIEEAEDNGARALIIQMDTPGGLDTAMRDIVKLIVNSRVPVVVYVAPSGSRAASAGVFITIAAHVAAMSPNTAIGAAHPVSIGEEGEQAMSETMEDKVVNDAAAYIRSIAEAHNRNIEWAEKAVRESVSATEREALELNVIDLIAADLDDLVAQLDGRQVTMINNQVITLQTAGAAIVDVPMKAIESFLYTLADPNIAYLLLSIATLGIMAELFNPGLIFPGIVGGISLLMAFYSLGVLPVNYAGILLIVLAIGLFIGEVLTTTFGIFTIGGLVSLVAGSLVLFKGASPEFQIDPWLIAIVCIVITAFMAFLIQRAIVAHRRQAYTGREELIGKTATVKVALNPEGMVLYKGERWTAISESGDVKTGEDVVIKKMDGLVLYVVKKQDMPSEGKQKR
;
A
#
# COMPACT_ATOMS: atom_id res chain seq x y z
N MET A 1 -43.57 9.57 69.42
CA MET A 1 -43.03 8.46 68.59
C MET A 1 -43.78 8.26 67.27
N LYS A 2 -45.12 8.11 67.24
CA LYS A 2 -45.88 7.88 65.99
C LYS A 2 -45.78 8.98 64.92
N LYS A 3 -45.66 10.26 65.31
CA LYS A 3 -45.49 11.39 64.35
C LYS A 3 -44.11 11.40 63.68
N ILE A 4 -43.05 11.08 64.43
CA ILE A 4 -41.67 11.03 63.92
C ILE A 4 -41.51 9.87 62.93
N SER A 5 -42.09 8.70 63.24
CA SER A 5 -42.11 7.55 62.33
C SER A 5 -42.85 7.85 61.02
N ARG A 6 -43.98 8.58 61.05
CA ARG A 6 -44.68 9.00 59.83
C ARG A 6 -43.88 9.98 58.97
N ILE A 7 -43.16 10.91 59.60
CA ILE A 7 -42.29 11.85 58.88
C ILE A 7 -41.11 11.12 58.24
N LEU A 8 -40.47 10.17 58.95
CA LEU A 8 -39.39 9.36 58.37
C LEU A 8 -39.86 8.50 57.20
N ILE A 9 -41.07 7.92 57.27
CA ILE A 9 -41.63 7.15 56.15
C ILE A 9 -41.91 8.07 54.96
N LEU A 10 -42.44 9.28 55.18
CA LEU A 10 -42.70 10.23 54.09
C LEU A 10 -41.40 10.72 53.44
N VAL A 11 -40.38 11.02 54.25
CA VAL A 11 -39.06 11.43 53.75
C VAL A 11 -38.37 10.28 53.02
N SER A 12 -38.50 9.04 53.49
CA SER A 12 -38.01 7.85 52.79
C SER A 12 -38.72 7.62 51.46
N PHE A 13 -40.05 7.81 51.40
CA PHE A 13 -40.81 7.72 50.16
C PHE A 13 -40.44 8.85 49.19
N LEU A 14 -40.19 10.05 49.68
CA LEU A 14 -39.75 11.18 48.87
C LEU A 14 -38.32 10.97 48.35
N LEU A 15 -37.41 10.45 49.17
CA LEU A 15 -36.05 10.10 48.75
C LEU A 15 -36.07 8.98 47.70
N LEU A 16 -36.92 7.97 47.89
CA LEU A 16 -37.10 6.87 46.94
C LEU A 16 -37.71 7.39 45.63
N ALA A 17 -38.66 8.32 45.68
CA ALA A 17 -39.23 8.96 44.50
C ALA A 17 -38.17 9.80 43.74
N VAL A 18 -37.31 10.54 44.44
CA VAL A 18 -36.22 11.31 43.82
C VAL A 18 -35.14 10.38 43.21
N LEU A 19 -34.85 9.25 43.85
CA LEU A 19 -33.96 8.21 43.30
C LEU A 19 -34.57 7.51 42.06
N MET A 20 -35.89 7.33 42.01
CA MET A 20 -36.59 6.75 40.85
C MET A 20 -36.72 7.73 39.66
N VAL A 21 -36.64 9.04 39.89
CA VAL A 21 -36.66 10.07 38.83
C VAL A 21 -35.29 10.22 38.14
N SER A 22 -34.22 9.62 38.67
CA SER A 22 -32.86 9.77 38.14
C SER A 22 -32.48 8.75 37.04
N GLY A 23 -33.45 8.03 36.46
CA GLY A 23 -33.19 6.88 35.57
C GLY A 23 -33.66 7.00 34.12
N VAL A 24 -34.35 8.07 33.71
CA VAL A 24 -34.70 8.30 32.30
C VAL A 24 -33.88 9.49 31.80
N ARG A 25 -32.59 9.27 31.54
CA ARG A 25 -31.94 10.08 30.51
C ARG A 25 -32.63 9.69 29.22
N ALA A 26 -33.50 10.56 28.70
CA ALA A 26 -33.87 10.46 27.29
C ALA A 26 -32.54 10.36 26.53
N GLN A 27 -32.33 9.24 25.83
CA GLN A 27 -31.22 9.16 24.88
C GLN A 27 -31.38 10.38 23.98
N THR A 28 -30.40 11.28 24.02
CA THR A 28 -30.36 12.41 23.09
C THR A 28 -30.47 11.79 21.71
N PRO A 29 -31.47 12.17 20.89
CA PRO A 29 -31.55 11.67 19.52
C PRO A 29 -30.19 11.89 18.87
N ALA A 30 -29.69 10.91 18.14
CA ALA A 30 -28.38 10.98 17.53
C ALA A 30 -28.48 10.61 16.05
N VAL A 31 -27.73 11.33 15.24
CA VAL A 31 -27.50 11.02 13.84
C VAL A 31 -26.04 10.62 13.73
N TYR A 32 -25.80 9.41 13.25
CA TYR A 32 -24.45 8.88 13.11
C TYR A 32 -23.92 9.27 11.75
N VAL A 33 -22.62 9.53 11.65
CA VAL A 33 -21.97 9.92 10.40
C VAL A 33 -20.76 9.03 10.15
N ILE A 34 -20.74 8.39 8.98
CA ILE A 34 -19.53 7.78 8.43
C ILE A 34 -19.08 8.55 7.20
N THR A 35 -17.77 8.71 7.05
CA THR A 35 -17.16 9.40 5.90
C THR A 35 -16.46 8.41 4.98
N ILE A 36 -16.88 8.35 3.73
CA ILE A 36 -16.28 7.58 2.64
C ILE A 36 -15.56 8.55 1.71
N GLN A 37 -14.23 8.39 1.60
CA GLN A 37 -13.42 9.20 0.69
C GLN A 37 -12.51 8.30 -0.16
N GLY A 38 -12.64 8.40 -1.48
CA GLY A 38 -11.86 7.64 -2.44
C GLY A 38 -12.58 6.39 -2.93
N THR A 39 -11.80 5.38 -3.31
CA THR A 39 -12.26 4.25 -4.11
C THR A 39 -13.05 3.22 -3.28
N ILE A 40 -14.22 2.81 -3.77
CA ILE A 40 -15.04 1.75 -3.16
C ILE A 40 -14.33 0.40 -3.25
N ASN A 41 -14.00 -0.18 -2.09
CA ASN A 41 -13.26 -1.43 -1.97
C ASN A 41 -13.81 -2.28 -0.78
N PRO A 42 -13.36 -3.53 -0.61
CA PRO A 42 -13.88 -4.42 0.43
C PRO A 42 -13.71 -3.87 1.85
N VAL A 43 -12.66 -3.10 2.12
CA VAL A 43 -12.44 -2.50 3.46
C VAL A 43 -13.52 -1.48 3.80
N LEU A 44 -14.03 -0.75 2.80
CA LEU A 44 -15.16 0.15 3.00
C LEU A 44 -16.47 -0.59 3.27
N VAL A 45 -16.63 -1.82 2.77
CA VAL A 45 -17.81 -2.64 3.08
C VAL A 45 -17.88 -2.92 4.58
N ASP A 46 -16.79 -3.41 5.16
CA ASP A 46 -16.69 -3.69 6.61
C ASP A 46 -16.90 -2.42 7.45
N TYR A 47 -16.37 -1.29 7.00
CA TYR A 47 -16.55 0.00 7.67
C TYR A 47 -18.01 0.51 7.62
N VAL A 48 -18.67 0.37 6.47
CA VAL A 48 -20.09 0.74 6.31
C VAL A 48 -20.98 -0.20 7.14
N GLU A 49 -20.71 -1.51 7.11
CA GLU A 49 -21.42 -2.49 7.93
C GLU A 49 -21.34 -2.12 9.40
N ARG A 50 -20.12 -1.85 9.91
CA ARG A 50 -19.93 -1.40 11.28
C ARG A 50 -20.66 -0.09 11.58
N GLY A 51 -20.63 0.87 10.66
CA GLY A 51 -21.34 2.15 10.83
C GLY A 51 -22.85 1.96 10.96
N ILE A 52 -23.43 1.04 10.18
CA ILE A 52 -24.84 0.66 10.27
C ILE A 52 -25.11 -0.06 11.58
N GLU A 53 -24.33 -1.08 11.93
CA GLU A 53 -24.49 -1.82 13.19
C GLU A 53 -24.43 -0.89 14.42
N GLU A 54 -23.47 0.04 14.45
CA GLU A 54 -23.31 0.99 15.55
C GLU A 54 -24.50 1.97 15.63
N ALA A 55 -25.02 2.42 14.49
CA ALA A 55 -26.22 3.24 14.44
C ALA A 55 -27.46 2.47 14.89
N GLU A 56 -27.60 1.20 14.50
CA GLU A 56 -28.71 0.32 14.90
C GLU A 56 -28.68 0.01 16.40
N ASP A 57 -27.53 -0.40 16.93
CA ASP A 57 -27.36 -0.80 18.34
C ASP A 57 -27.60 0.37 19.30
N ASN A 58 -27.31 1.60 18.86
CA ASN A 58 -27.52 2.80 19.65
C ASN A 58 -28.87 3.49 19.39
N GLY A 59 -29.75 2.92 18.56
CA GLY A 59 -31.07 3.47 18.27
C GLY A 59 -31.01 4.84 17.58
N ALA A 60 -30.06 5.02 16.67
CA ALA A 60 -29.88 6.24 15.90
C ALA A 60 -31.15 6.61 15.10
N ARG A 61 -31.31 7.92 14.86
CA ARG A 61 -32.42 8.45 14.06
C ARG A 61 -32.17 8.30 12.57
N ALA A 62 -30.91 8.36 12.18
CA ALA A 62 -30.41 8.03 10.85
C ALA A 62 -28.90 7.77 10.92
N LEU A 63 -28.39 7.06 9.92
CA LEU A 63 -26.98 7.04 9.56
C LEU A 63 -26.78 7.91 8.31
N ILE A 64 -25.88 8.88 8.36
CA ILE A 64 -25.43 9.65 7.20
C ILE A 64 -24.11 9.02 6.71
N ILE A 65 -24.07 8.69 5.43
CA ILE A 65 -22.87 8.33 4.70
C ILE A 65 -22.45 9.58 3.92
N GLN A 66 -21.50 10.33 4.46
CA GLN A 66 -20.88 11.44 3.75
C GLN A 66 -19.89 10.87 2.74
N MET A 67 -20.06 11.19 1.45
CA MET A 67 -19.37 10.47 0.39
C MET A 67 -18.70 11.39 -0.63
N ASP A 68 -17.45 11.07 -0.95
CA ASP A 68 -16.70 11.56 -2.11
C ASP A 68 -15.96 10.39 -2.75
N THR A 69 -16.49 9.90 -3.87
CA THR A 69 -15.95 8.70 -4.53
C THR A 69 -15.88 8.85 -6.04
N PRO A 70 -14.74 8.47 -6.67
CA PRO A 70 -14.66 8.28 -8.12
C PRO A 70 -15.37 7.01 -8.60
N GLY A 71 -15.72 6.08 -7.70
CA GLY A 71 -16.12 4.73 -8.07
C GLY A 71 -15.37 3.65 -7.31
N GLY A 72 -15.44 2.42 -7.80
CA GLY A 72 -14.71 1.30 -7.23
C GLY A 72 -15.23 -0.05 -7.73
N LEU A 73 -14.99 -1.10 -6.96
CA LEU A 73 -15.33 -2.46 -7.34
C LEU A 73 -16.85 -2.70 -7.32
N ASP A 74 -17.39 -3.33 -8.38
CA ASP A 74 -18.82 -3.67 -8.48
C ASP A 74 -19.30 -4.56 -7.32
N THR A 75 -18.49 -5.54 -6.90
CA THR A 75 -18.82 -6.41 -5.77
C THR A 75 -18.99 -5.64 -4.47
N ALA A 76 -18.01 -4.78 -4.13
CA ALA A 76 -18.06 -3.95 -2.93
C ALA A 76 -19.24 -2.95 -2.98
N MET A 77 -19.51 -2.36 -4.15
CA MET A 77 -20.67 -1.51 -4.37
C MET A 77 -21.98 -2.25 -4.08
N ARG A 78 -22.15 -3.45 -4.64
CA ARG A 78 -23.36 -4.25 -4.44
C ARG A 78 -23.53 -4.67 -2.99
N ASP A 79 -22.45 -5.00 -2.31
CA ASP A 79 -22.50 -5.35 -0.89
C ASP A 79 -22.87 -4.14 -0.02
N ILE A 80 -22.35 -2.94 -0.30
CA ILE A 80 -22.81 -1.70 0.35
C ILE A 80 -24.28 -1.43 0.07
N VAL A 81 -24.75 -1.56 -1.18
CA VAL A 81 -26.18 -1.39 -1.51
C VAL A 81 -27.04 -2.39 -0.73
N LYS A 82 -26.63 -3.65 -0.61
CA LYS A 82 -27.35 -4.64 0.22
C LYS A 82 -27.39 -4.23 1.69
N LEU A 83 -26.29 -3.75 2.25
CA LEU A 83 -26.24 -3.27 3.63
C LEU A 83 -27.22 -2.11 3.86
N ILE A 84 -27.23 -1.13 2.95
CA ILE A 84 -28.16 0.00 2.99
C ILE A 84 -29.62 -0.48 2.93
N VAL A 85 -29.95 -1.34 1.97
CA VAL A 85 -31.30 -1.84 1.74
C VAL A 85 -31.82 -2.69 2.91
N ASN A 86 -30.95 -3.43 3.61
CA ASN A 86 -31.31 -4.26 4.76
C ASN A 86 -31.19 -3.53 6.11
N SER A 87 -30.77 -2.27 6.12
CA SER A 87 -30.61 -1.48 7.35
C SER A 87 -31.94 -1.30 8.09
N ARG A 88 -31.91 -1.43 9.42
CA ARG A 88 -33.03 -1.17 10.33
C ARG A 88 -33.15 0.31 10.70
N VAL A 89 -32.09 1.09 10.47
CA VAL A 89 -32.08 2.54 10.60
C VAL A 89 -32.10 3.22 9.23
N PRO A 90 -32.79 4.37 9.07
CA PRO A 90 -32.72 5.15 7.84
C PRO A 90 -31.28 5.52 7.48
N VAL A 91 -30.88 5.22 6.26
CA VAL A 91 -29.56 5.58 5.71
C VAL A 91 -29.70 6.73 4.73
N VAL A 92 -28.98 7.80 4.98
CA VAL A 92 -28.87 8.99 4.13
C VAL A 92 -27.51 8.98 3.45
N VAL A 93 -27.45 9.10 2.13
CA VAL A 93 -26.18 9.31 1.43
C VAL A 93 -26.07 10.78 1.09
N TYR A 94 -24.98 11.42 1.52
CA TYR A 94 -24.72 12.83 1.33
C TYR A 94 -23.42 13.04 0.54
N VAL A 95 -23.54 13.45 -0.73
CA VAL A 95 -22.37 13.75 -1.56
C VAL A 95 -21.79 15.09 -1.14
N ALA A 96 -20.68 15.05 -0.42
CA ALA A 96 -20.09 16.22 0.22
C ALA A 96 -18.63 15.97 0.63
N PRO A 97 -17.82 17.02 0.86
CA PRO A 97 -18.17 18.45 0.83
C PRO A 97 -18.35 19.02 -0.59
N SER A 98 -18.57 20.34 -0.70
CA SER A 98 -18.54 21.05 -1.98
C SER A 98 -17.28 20.70 -2.79
N GLY A 99 -17.44 20.37 -4.06
CA GLY A 99 -16.36 19.89 -4.94
C GLY A 99 -16.25 18.36 -5.03
N SER A 100 -16.92 17.62 -4.14
CA SER A 100 -16.96 16.16 -4.16
C SER A 100 -17.88 15.60 -5.25
N ARG A 101 -17.78 14.29 -5.47
CA ARG A 101 -18.58 13.59 -6.47
C ARG A 101 -19.04 12.22 -6.00
N ALA A 102 -20.13 11.75 -6.60
CA ALA A 102 -20.58 10.36 -6.53
C ALA A 102 -20.54 9.77 -7.95
N ALA A 103 -19.35 9.34 -8.38
CA ALA A 103 -19.16 8.76 -9.69
C ALA A 103 -19.19 7.22 -9.64
N SER A 104 -19.52 6.58 -10.77
CA SER A 104 -19.48 5.12 -10.92
C SER A 104 -20.26 4.40 -9.81
N ALA A 105 -19.61 3.55 -9.00
CA ALA A 105 -20.19 2.88 -7.84
C ALA A 105 -20.95 3.83 -6.89
N GLY A 106 -20.50 5.08 -6.75
CA GLY A 106 -21.16 6.09 -5.91
C GLY A 106 -22.59 6.41 -6.35
N VAL A 107 -22.91 6.27 -7.64
CA VAL A 107 -24.28 6.48 -8.16
C VAL A 107 -25.23 5.43 -7.60
N PHE A 108 -24.84 4.16 -7.65
CA PHE A 108 -25.63 3.04 -7.14
C PHE A 108 -25.85 3.16 -5.62
N ILE A 109 -24.79 3.49 -4.88
CA ILE A 109 -24.86 3.69 -3.43
C ILE A 109 -25.81 4.85 -3.09
N THR A 110 -25.71 5.97 -3.81
CA THR A 110 -26.57 7.13 -3.60
C THR A 110 -28.03 6.83 -3.95
N ILE A 111 -28.29 6.18 -5.08
CA ILE A 111 -29.65 5.80 -5.51
C ILE A 111 -30.28 4.73 -4.61
N ALA A 112 -29.48 3.96 -3.87
CA ALA A 112 -29.97 2.99 -2.87
C ALA A 112 -30.32 3.62 -1.52
N ALA A 113 -29.98 4.89 -1.28
CA ALA A 113 -30.20 5.52 0.00
C ALA A 113 -31.69 5.71 0.32
N HIS A 114 -32.06 5.70 1.61
CA HIS A 114 -33.41 6.10 2.01
C HIS A 114 -33.64 7.59 1.75
N VAL A 115 -32.59 8.41 1.88
CA VAL A 115 -32.55 9.81 1.43
C VAL A 115 -31.21 10.05 0.72
N ALA A 116 -31.24 10.62 -0.47
CA ALA A 116 -30.08 11.04 -1.22
C ALA A 116 -29.97 12.57 -1.17
N ALA A 117 -28.82 13.09 -0.75
CA ALA A 117 -28.55 14.51 -0.64
C ALA A 117 -27.23 14.86 -1.31
N MET A 118 -27.11 16.09 -1.79
CA MET A 118 -25.89 16.62 -2.40
C MET A 118 -25.56 18.01 -1.85
N SER A 119 -24.27 18.29 -1.70
CA SER A 119 -23.77 19.64 -1.40
C SER A 119 -23.78 20.50 -2.68
N PRO A 120 -23.90 21.83 -2.59
CA PRO A 120 -23.60 22.73 -3.71
C PRO A 120 -22.25 22.41 -4.34
N ASN A 121 -22.16 22.56 -5.68
CA ASN A 121 -20.97 22.28 -6.48
C ASN A 121 -20.49 20.82 -6.38
N THR A 122 -21.42 19.86 -6.36
CA THR A 122 -21.09 18.43 -6.44
C THR A 122 -21.69 17.81 -7.69
N ALA A 123 -21.21 16.62 -8.06
CA ALA A 123 -21.68 15.93 -9.25
C ALA A 123 -21.98 14.45 -8.99
N ILE A 124 -22.96 13.90 -9.70
CA ILE A 124 -23.34 12.48 -9.68
C ILE A 124 -23.47 11.95 -11.11
N GLY A 125 -22.98 10.74 -11.38
CA GLY A 125 -23.11 10.12 -12.70
C GLY A 125 -21.92 9.27 -13.13
N ALA A 126 -21.71 9.15 -14.44
CA ALA A 126 -20.64 8.34 -15.03
C ALA A 126 -20.61 6.91 -14.46
N ALA A 127 -21.76 6.23 -14.53
CA ALA A 127 -21.99 4.91 -13.94
C ALA A 127 -21.72 3.73 -14.90
N HIS A 128 -21.09 3.99 -16.03
CA HIS A 128 -20.79 2.95 -17.02
C HIS A 128 -19.75 1.97 -16.47
N PRO A 129 -20.05 0.66 -16.48
CA PRO A 129 -19.13 -0.35 -15.99
C PRO A 129 -17.94 -0.48 -16.93
N VAL A 130 -16.74 -0.52 -16.34
CA VAL A 130 -15.50 -0.79 -17.06
C VAL A 130 -14.90 -2.09 -16.52
N SER A 131 -14.48 -2.98 -17.42
CA SER A 131 -13.91 -4.26 -17.05
C SER A 131 -12.48 -4.10 -16.57
N ILE A 132 -12.18 -4.60 -15.37
CA ILE A 132 -10.82 -4.63 -14.83
C ILE A 132 -10.15 -5.96 -15.18
N GLY A 133 -9.20 -5.95 -16.14
CA GLY A 133 -8.42 -7.13 -16.53
C GLY A 133 -7.84 -7.05 -17.93
N GLU A 134 -6.88 -7.94 -18.24
CA GLU A 134 -5.95 -7.91 -19.38
C GLU A 134 -6.57 -7.93 -20.81
N GLU A 135 -7.90 -7.99 -20.91
CA GLU A 135 -8.66 -8.00 -22.17
C GLU A 135 -9.68 -6.84 -22.28
N GLY A 136 -9.73 -5.92 -21.31
CA GLY A 136 -10.83 -4.97 -21.11
C GLY A 136 -10.98 -3.79 -22.08
N GLU A 137 -9.99 -3.48 -22.91
CA GLU A 137 -10.12 -2.47 -23.98
C GLU A 137 -9.95 -3.06 -25.40
N GLN A 138 -9.40 -4.27 -25.54
CA GLN A 138 -9.08 -4.85 -26.85
C GLN A 138 -9.60 -6.27 -27.08
N ALA A 139 -10.24 -6.91 -26.09
CA ALA A 139 -10.78 -8.25 -26.21
C ALA A 139 -12.01 -8.53 -25.34
N MET A 140 -12.76 -7.50 -24.92
CA MET A 140 -14.16 -7.73 -24.57
C MET A 140 -14.90 -7.91 -25.89
N SER A 141 -15.44 -9.11 -26.15
CA SER A 141 -16.39 -9.22 -27.25
C SER A 141 -17.52 -8.21 -26.99
N GLU A 142 -17.98 -7.49 -28.00
CA GLU A 142 -19.10 -6.53 -27.88
C GLU A 142 -20.28 -7.17 -27.11
N THR A 143 -20.50 -8.47 -27.31
CA THR A 143 -21.51 -9.27 -26.61
C THR A 143 -21.31 -9.40 -25.09
N MET A 144 -20.08 -9.42 -24.59
CA MET A 144 -19.79 -9.45 -23.14
C MET A 144 -19.97 -8.08 -22.51
N GLU A 145 -19.52 -7.01 -23.19
CA GLU A 145 -19.73 -5.63 -22.75
C GLU A 145 -21.22 -5.32 -22.62
N ASP A 146 -21.99 -5.65 -23.67
CA ASP A 146 -23.44 -5.52 -23.68
C ASP A 146 -24.09 -6.26 -22.50
N LYS A 147 -23.60 -7.46 -22.15
CA LYS A 147 -24.14 -8.21 -21.00
C LYS A 147 -23.88 -7.51 -19.68
N VAL A 148 -22.66 -7.00 -19.47
CA VAL A 148 -22.30 -6.28 -18.23
C VAL A 148 -23.08 -4.98 -18.12
N VAL A 149 -23.16 -4.20 -19.20
CA VAL A 149 -23.94 -2.95 -19.24
C VAL A 149 -25.43 -3.22 -19.02
N ASN A 150 -25.99 -4.26 -19.66
CA ASN A 150 -27.39 -4.62 -19.47
C ASN A 150 -27.70 -5.09 -18.05
N ASP A 151 -26.80 -5.85 -17.42
CA ASP A 151 -26.93 -6.25 -16.01
C ASP A 151 -26.90 -5.04 -15.08
N ALA A 152 -25.89 -4.16 -15.23
CA ALA A 152 -25.77 -2.94 -14.45
C ALA A 152 -26.97 -1.99 -14.64
N ALA A 153 -27.46 -1.86 -15.87
CA ALA A 153 -28.65 -1.07 -16.18
C ALA A 153 -29.93 -1.69 -15.60
N ALA A 154 -30.08 -3.02 -15.61
CA ALA A 154 -31.20 -3.67 -14.94
C ALA A 154 -31.14 -3.45 -13.42
N TYR A 155 -29.94 -3.57 -12.84
CA TYR A 155 -29.72 -3.38 -11.41
C TYR A 155 -30.04 -1.97 -10.96
N ILE A 156 -29.50 -0.93 -11.62
CA ILE A 156 -29.72 0.45 -11.21
C ILE A 156 -31.19 0.88 -11.35
N ARG A 157 -31.90 0.37 -12.37
CA ARG A 157 -33.33 0.61 -12.54
C ARG A 157 -34.14 0.02 -11.41
N SER A 158 -33.82 -1.21 -10.99
CA SER A 158 -34.50 -1.87 -9.87
C SER A 158 -34.31 -1.10 -8.57
N ILE A 159 -33.12 -0.55 -8.32
CA ILE A 159 -32.87 0.27 -7.12
C ILE A 159 -33.62 1.60 -7.24
N ALA A 160 -33.53 2.28 -8.38
CA ALA A 160 -34.22 3.55 -8.60
C ALA A 160 -35.74 3.41 -8.41
N GLU A 161 -36.35 2.36 -8.94
CA GLU A 161 -37.77 2.07 -8.77
C GLU A 161 -38.13 1.84 -7.30
N ALA A 162 -37.35 1.01 -6.59
CA ALA A 162 -37.58 0.70 -5.17
C ALA A 162 -37.55 1.95 -4.27
N HIS A 163 -36.77 2.96 -4.65
CA HIS A 163 -36.64 4.22 -3.91
C HIS A 163 -37.35 5.41 -4.57
N ASN A 164 -38.23 5.18 -5.54
CA ASN A 164 -39.00 6.21 -6.25
C ASN A 164 -38.14 7.33 -6.87
N ARG A 165 -36.99 6.95 -7.42
CA ARG A 165 -36.05 7.83 -8.15
C ARG A 165 -36.21 7.66 -9.66
N ASN A 166 -35.62 8.59 -10.42
CA ASN A 166 -35.73 8.59 -11.88
C ASN A 166 -35.00 7.40 -12.53
N ILE A 167 -35.79 6.40 -12.90
CA ILE A 167 -35.37 5.15 -13.54
C ILE A 167 -34.68 5.41 -14.88
N GLU A 168 -35.20 6.33 -15.69
CA GLU A 168 -34.66 6.64 -17.03
C GLU A 168 -33.28 7.29 -16.93
N TRP A 169 -33.12 8.25 -16.03
CA TRP A 169 -31.82 8.88 -15.81
C TRP A 169 -30.82 7.89 -15.24
N ALA A 170 -31.22 7.05 -14.28
CA ALA A 170 -30.37 6.02 -13.71
C ALA A 170 -29.85 5.04 -14.79
N GLU A 171 -30.72 4.60 -15.71
CA GLU A 171 -30.31 3.77 -16.84
C GLU A 171 -29.34 4.51 -17.78
N LYS A 172 -29.60 5.79 -18.09
CA LYS A 172 -28.69 6.61 -18.91
C LYS A 172 -27.33 6.82 -18.24
N ALA A 173 -27.28 6.95 -16.92
CA ALA A 173 -26.02 7.11 -16.19
C ALA A 173 -25.10 5.90 -16.42
N VAL A 174 -25.69 4.70 -16.55
CA VAL A 174 -24.97 3.46 -16.87
C VAL A 174 -24.68 3.33 -18.36
N ARG A 175 -25.67 3.53 -19.24
CA ARG A 175 -25.49 3.27 -20.69
C ARG A 175 -24.72 4.36 -21.42
N GLU A 176 -24.96 5.61 -21.07
CA GLU A 176 -24.48 6.80 -21.79
C GLU A 176 -23.48 7.61 -20.96
N SER A 177 -23.15 7.18 -19.74
CA SER A 177 -22.25 7.90 -18.82
C SER A 177 -22.68 9.33 -18.50
N VAL A 178 -23.99 9.62 -18.54
CA VAL A 178 -24.48 10.97 -18.20
C VAL A 178 -24.12 11.33 -16.76
N SER A 179 -23.92 12.63 -16.53
CA SER A 179 -23.67 13.21 -15.22
C SER A 179 -24.58 14.40 -14.99
N ALA A 180 -24.88 14.68 -13.73
CA ALA A 180 -25.72 15.77 -13.30
C ALA A 180 -25.04 16.54 -12.16
N THR A 181 -25.19 17.86 -12.18
CA THR A 181 -24.92 18.74 -11.03
C THR A 181 -25.95 18.50 -9.92
N GLU A 182 -25.72 19.03 -8.73
CA GLU A 182 -26.66 18.88 -7.61
C GLU A 182 -28.07 19.42 -7.95
N ARG A 183 -28.15 20.49 -8.75
CA ARG A 183 -29.42 21.10 -9.16
C ARG A 183 -30.15 20.26 -10.19
N GLU A 184 -29.45 19.80 -11.22
CA GLU A 184 -30.02 18.91 -12.23
C GLU A 184 -30.46 17.60 -11.61
N ALA A 185 -29.67 17.04 -10.69
CA ALA A 185 -30.00 15.81 -9.98
C ALA A 185 -31.28 15.96 -9.15
N LEU A 186 -31.49 17.11 -8.50
CA LEU A 186 -32.73 17.39 -7.76
C LEU A 186 -33.93 17.54 -8.70
N GLU A 187 -33.79 18.31 -9.79
CA GLU A 187 -34.85 18.53 -10.78
C GLU A 187 -35.26 17.23 -11.48
N LEU A 188 -34.29 16.35 -11.74
CA LEU A 188 -34.48 15.05 -12.36
C LEU A 188 -34.97 13.99 -11.37
N ASN A 189 -35.15 14.29 -10.08
CA ASN A 189 -35.52 13.32 -9.04
C ASN A 189 -34.52 12.14 -8.94
N VAL A 190 -33.23 12.45 -9.04
CA VAL A 190 -32.12 11.54 -8.73
C VAL A 190 -31.79 11.62 -7.23
N ILE A 191 -31.93 12.81 -6.64
CA ILE A 191 -31.73 13.08 -5.22
C ILE A 191 -32.95 13.76 -4.61
N ASP A 192 -33.03 13.78 -3.29
CA ASP A 192 -34.18 14.25 -2.53
C ASP A 192 -34.03 15.71 -2.04
N LEU A 193 -32.80 16.19 -1.86
CA LEU A 193 -32.52 17.55 -1.39
C LEU A 193 -31.06 17.99 -1.62
N ILE A 194 -30.84 19.30 -1.50
CA ILE A 194 -29.52 19.93 -1.50
C ILE A 194 -29.31 20.58 -0.13
N ALA A 195 -28.18 20.30 0.51
CA ALA A 195 -27.80 20.85 1.81
C ALA A 195 -26.39 21.42 1.76
N ALA A 196 -26.12 22.54 2.42
CA ALA A 196 -24.81 23.19 2.37
C ALA A 196 -23.74 22.46 3.22
N ASP A 197 -24.16 21.89 4.34
CA ASP A 197 -23.32 21.20 5.32
C ASP A 197 -24.16 20.17 6.10
N LEU A 198 -23.52 19.48 7.06
CA LEU A 198 -24.20 18.46 7.87
C LEU A 198 -25.30 19.05 8.77
N ASP A 199 -25.12 20.27 9.30
CA ASP A 199 -26.12 20.89 10.17
C ASP A 199 -27.39 21.25 9.38
N ASP A 200 -27.22 21.82 8.18
CA ASP A 200 -28.31 22.10 7.25
C ASP A 200 -29.00 20.81 6.80
N LEU A 201 -28.24 19.75 6.48
CA LEU A 201 -28.79 18.44 6.14
C LEU A 201 -29.65 17.88 7.27
N VAL A 202 -29.11 17.83 8.49
CA VAL A 202 -29.82 17.31 9.67
C VAL A 202 -31.09 18.12 9.95
N ALA A 203 -31.07 19.44 9.75
CA ALA A 203 -32.25 20.28 9.87
C ALA A 203 -33.30 19.98 8.79
N GLN A 204 -32.90 19.79 7.52
CA GLN A 204 -33.81 19.49 6.41
C GLN A 204 -34.35 18.06 6.40
N LEU A 205 -33.68 17.13 7.10
CA LEU A 205 -34.15 15.76 7.30
C LEU A 205 -35.30 15.68 8.29
N ASP A 206 -35.44 16.65 9.21
CA ASP A 206 -36.44 16.58 10.27
C ASP A 206 -37.87 16.57 9.70
N GLY A 207 -38.69 15.64 10.19
CA GLY A 207 -40.06 15.46 9.73
C GLY A 207 -40.21 14.77 8.38
N ARG A 208 -39.14 14.45 7.65
CA ARG A 208 -39.23 13.66 6.41
C ARG A 208 -39.65 12.22 6.69
N GLN A 209 -40.43 11.66 5.78
CA GLN A 209 -40.86 10.28 5.84
C GLN A 209 -40.03 9.45 4.85
N VAL A 210 -39.49 8.34 5.31
CA VAL A 210 -38.76 7.37 4.50
C VAL A 210 -39.45 6.02 4.57
N THR A 211 -39.50 5.32 3.43
CA THR A 211 -40.04 3.96 3.36
C THR A 211 -38.88 2.98 3.47
N MET A 212 -38.91 2.16 4.52
CA MET A 212 -37.95 1.07 4.71
C MET A 212 -38.35 -0.15 3.86
N ILE A 213 -37.43 -1.10 3.69
CA ILE A 213 -37.67 -2.31 2.87
C ILE A 213 -38.86 -3.16 3.34
N ASN A 214 -39.20 -3.12 4.63
CA ASN A 214 -40.35 -3.81 5.21
C ASN A 214 -41.68 -3.05 5.02
N ASN A 215 -41.71 -2.04 4.15
CA ASN A 215 -42.81 -1.09 3.93
C ASN A 215 -43.20 -0.25 5.16
N GLN A 216 -42.36 -0.22 6.19
CA GLN A 216 -42.54 0.67 7.32
C GLN A 216 -42.14 2.08 6.93
N VAL A 217 -43.05 3.03 7.14
CA VAL A 217 -42.75 4.45 6.97
C VAL A 217 -42.19 4.98 8.28
N ILE A 218 -40.94 5.43 8.28
CA ILE A 218 -40.27 6.05 9.43
C ILE A 218 -40.25 7.57 9.21
N THR A 219 -40.70 8.34 10.20
CA THR A 219 -40.49 9.80 10.21
C THR A 219 -39.17 10.11 10.89
N LEU A 220 -38.26 10.77 10.17
CA LEU A 220 -36.98 11.22 10.69
C LEU A 220 -37.21 12.30 11.76
N GLN A 221 -36.69 12.05 12.96
CA GLN A 221 -36.76 12.98 14.10
C GLN A 221 -35.33 13.43 14.41
N THR A 222 -34.82 14.37 13.63
CA THR A 222 -33.43 14.84 13.68
C THR A 222 -33.29 16.19 14.37
N ALA A 223 -34.39 16.87 14.70
CA ALA A 223 -34.38 18.11 15.45
C ALA A 223 -33.68 17.94 16.81
N GLY A 224 -32.61 18.72 17.04
CA GLY A 224 -31.80 18.67 18.25
C GLY A 224 -31.01 17.37 18.41
N ALA A 225 -30.86 16.58 17.34
CA ALA A 225 -30.05 15.38 17.37
C ALA A 225 -28.57 15.72 17.44
N ALA A 226 -27.81 14.99 18.26
CA ALA A 226 -26.37 15.07 18.27
C ALA A 226 -25.80 14.39 17.03
N ILE A 227 -24.87 15.06 16.34
CA ILE A 227 -24.10 14.46 15.25
C ILE A 227 -22.96 13.66 15.90
N VAL A 228 -22.91 12.35 15.62
CA VAL A 228 -21.92 11.42 16.18
C VAL A 228 -21.10 10.84 15.04
N ASP A 229 -19.85 11.28 14.94
CA ASP A 229 -18.92 10.73 13.96
C ASP A 229 -18.46 9.32 14.35
N VAL A 230 -18.53 8.40 13.39
CA VAL A 230 -18.00 7.04 13.50
C VAL A 230 -16.77 6.95 12.61
N PRO A 231 -15.57 7.29 13.11
CA PRO A 231 -14.37 7.20 12.30
C PRO A 231 -14.00 5.74 12.00
N MET A 232 -13.20 5.53 10.95
CA MET A 232 -12.54 4.25 10.74
C MET A 232 -11.66 3.89 11.94
N LYS A 233 -11.65 2.62 12.32
CA LYS A 233 -10.68 2.11 13.30
C LYS A 233 -9.27 2.18 12.72
N ALA A 234 -8.26 2.19 13.59
CA ALA A 234 -6.86 2.21 13.16
C ALA A 234 -6.52 1.06 12.19
N ILE A 235 -7.10 -0.13 12.42
CA ILE A 235 -6.93 -1.28 11.52
C ILE A 235 -7.62 -1.06 10.17
N GLU A 236 -8.87 -0.57 10.15
CA GLU A 236 -9.61 -0.30 8.90
C GLU A 236 -8.91 0.78 8.07
N SER A 237 -8.47 1.87 8.70
CA SER A 237 -7.72 2.95 8.03
C SER A 237 -6.39 2.45 7.46
N PHE A 238 -5.68 1.59 8.20
CA PHE A 238 -4.47 0.95 7.72
C PHE A 238 -4.74 0.02 6.53
N LEU A 239 -5.73 -0.87 6.63
CA LEU A 239 -6.11 -1.78 5.55
C LEU A 239 -6.63 -1.04 4.31
N TYR A 240 -7.34 0.06 4.50
CA TYR A 240 -7.83 0.92 3.42
C TYR A 240 -6.66 1.58 2.68
N THR A 241 -5.64 2.04 3.42
CA THR A 241 -4.40 2.58 2.83
C THR A 241 -3.64 1.52 2.02
N LEU A 242 -3.69 0.25 2.44
CA LEU A 242 -3.08 -0.86 1.70
C LEU A 242 -3.84 -1.24 0.44
N ALA A 243 -5.13 -0.88 0.35
CA ALA A 243 -5.95 -1.07 -0.84
C ALA A 243 -5.74 0.05 -1.88
N ASP A 244 -4.60 0.75 -1.82
CA ASP A 244 -4.12 1.68 -2.84
C ASP A 244 -3.00 1.01 -3.69
N PRO A 245 -3.14 0.99 -5.04
CA PRO A 245 -2.14 0.41 -5.95
C PRO A 245 -0.73 1.00 -5.82
N ASN A 246 -0.61 2.31 -5.55
CA ASN A 246 0.68 2.97 -5.37
C ASN A 246 1.35 2.52 -4.08
N ILE A 247 0.56 2.36 -3.01
CA ILE A 247 1.06 1.82 -1.73
C ILE A 247 1.47 0.35 -1.90
N ALA A 248 0.67 -0.47 -2.58
CA ALA A 248 1.01 -1.85 -2.90
C ALA A 248 2.34 -1.94 -3.66
N TYR A 249 2.53 -1.08 -4.65
CA TYR A 249 3.75 -1.02 -5.46
C TYR A 249 4.97 -0.54 -4.66
N LEU A 250 4.81 0.46 -3.78
CA LEU A 250 5.85 0.92 -2.86
C LEU A 250 6.28 -0.20 -1.90
N LEU A 251 5.33 -0.94 -1.34
CA LEU A 251 5.62 -2.08 -0.46
C LEU A 251 6.40 -3.17 -1.19
N LEU A 252 6.02 -3.49 -2.43
CA LEU A 252 6.75 -4.46 -3.27
C LEU A 252 8.18 -3.98 -3.60
N SER A 253 8.35 -2.67 -3.80
CA SER A 253 9.65 -2.05 -4.05
C SER A 253 10.55 -2.07 -2.81
N ILE A 254 10.00 -1.71 -1.64
CA ILE A 254 10.70 -1.79 -0.34
C ILE A 254 11.04 -3.24 -0.01
N ALA A 255 10.14 -4.18 -0.28
CA ALA A 255 10.37 -5.61 -0.14
C ALA A 255 11.60 -6.05 -0.95
N THR A 256 11.61 -5.69 -2.24
CA THR A 256 12.72 -6.02 -3.15
C THR A 256 14.03 -5.41 -2.65
N LEU A 257 14.06 -4.12 -2.31
CA LEU A 257 15.26 -3.45 -1.83
C LEU A 257 15.77 -4.00 -0.49
N GLY A 258 14.87 -4.26 0.47
CA GLY A 258 15.22 -4.75 1.80
C GLY A 258 15.80 -6.17 1.76
N ILE A 259 15.17 -7.07 1.00
CA ILE A 259 15.66 -8.43 0.79
C ILE A 259 17.02 -8.40 0.10
N MET A 260 17.17 -7.58 -0.94
CA MET A 260 18.45 -7.43 -1.65
C MET A 260 19.55 -6.89 -0.75
N ALA A 261 19.27 -5.86 0.06
CA ALA A 261 20.25 -5.28 0.99
C ALA A 261 20.77 -6.31 2.01
N GLU A 262 19.90 -7.16 2.55
CA GLU A 262 20.27 -8.24 3.47
C GLU A 262 21.10 -9.32 2.79
N LEU A 263 20.75 -9.73 1.56
CA LEU A 263 21.51 -10.72 0.79
C LEU A 263 22.95 -10.24 0.50
N PHE A 264 23.14 -8.95 0.28
CA PHE A 264 24.46 -8.36 0.00
C PHE A 264 25.32 -8.14 1.25
N ASN A 265 24.71 -7.79 2.38
CA ASN A 265 25.42 -7.56 3.63
C ASN A 265 24.80 -8.45 4.72
N PRO A 266 25.10 -9.76 4.70
CA PRO A 266 24.56 -10.68 5.67
C PRO A 266 24.86 -10.19 7.09
N GLY A 267 23.82 -10.08 7.93
CA GLY A 267 23.96 -9.69 9.33
C GLY A 267 23.52 -8.26 9.65
N LEU A 268 23.01 -7.49 8.67
CA LEU A 268 22.30 -6.24 8.97
C LEU A 268 20.96 -6.52 9.67
N ILE A 269 20.30 -7.65 9.36
CA ILE A 269 19.01 -8.17 9.85
C ILE A 269 17.82 -7.23 9.58
N PHE A 270 17.96 -5.94 9.90
CA PHE A 270 16.94 -4.92 9.78
C PHE A 270 16.38 -4.75 8.36
N PRO A 271 17.20 -4.62 7.29
CA PRO A 271 16.67 -4.53 5.93
C PRO A 271 15.89 -5.77 5.51
N GLY A 272 16.34 -6.96 5.94
CA GLY A 272 15.64 -8.22 5.67
C GLY A 272 14.28 -8.29 6.37
N ILE A 273 14.18 -7.87 7.63
CA ILE A 273 12.90 -7.82 8.36
C ILE A 273 11.93 -6.83 7.71
N VAL A 274 12.39 -5.61 7.42
CA VAL A 274 11.57 -4.59 6.75
C VAL A 274 11.12 -5.11 5.39
N GLY A 275 12.02 -5.68 4.61
CA GLY A 275 11.71 -6.24 3.30
C GLY A 275 10.70 -7.40 3.38
N GLY A 276 10.85 -8.30 4.35
CA GLY A 276 9.94 -9.43 4.57
C GLY A 276 8.54 -8.98 5.00
N ILE A 277 8.44 -8.03 5.93
CA ILE A 277 7.14 -7.45 6.34
C ILE A 277 6.50 -6.76 5.14
N SER A 278 7.23 -5.90 4.43
CA SER A 278 6.71 -5.21 3.24
C SER A 278 6.26 -6.20 2.16
N LEU A 279 6.91 -7.35 2.01
CA LEU A 279 6.49 -8.40 1.07
C LEU A 279 5.13 -9.00 1.46
N LEU A 280 4.95 -9.34 2.74
CA LEU A 280 3.67 -9.87 3.24
C LEU A 280 2.54 -8.85 3.08
N MET A 281 2.82 -7.57 3.39
CA MET A 281 1.85 -6.50 3.22
C MET A 281 1.51 -6.27 1.73
N ALA A 282 2.51 -6.32 0.84
CA ALA A 282 2.28 -6.24 -0.60
C ALA A 282 1.39 -7.38 -1.09
N PHE A 283 1.61 -8.62 -0.63
CA PHE A 283 0.74 -9.74 -0.99
C PHE A 283 -0.70 -9.57 -0.51
N TYR A 284 -0.90 -9.02 0.71
CA TYR A 284 -2.24 -8.65 1.17
C TYR A 284 -2.89 -7.65 0.21
N SER A 285 -2.19 -6.56 -0.13
CA SER A 285 -2.69 -5.56 -1.09
C SER A 285 -3.04 -6.15 -2.46
N LEU A 286 -2.19 -7.04 -3.00
CA LEU A 286 -2.45 -7.70 -4.28
C LEU A 286 -3.66 -8.65 -4.22
N GLY A 287 -4.03 -9.15 -3.04
CA GLY A 287 -5.21 -10.01 -2.86
C GLY A 287 -6.54 -9.26 -2.84
N VAL A 288 -6.53 -7.98 -2.43
CA VAL A 288 -7.73 -7.12 -2.42
C VAL A 288 -7.87 -6.27 -3.69
N LEU A 289 -6.77 -6.07 -4.41
CA LEU A 289 -6.75 -5.29 -5.65
C LEU A 289 -6.95 -6.18 -6.88
N PRO A 290 -7.54 -5.64 -7.95
CA PRO A 290 -7.77 -6.37 -9.18
C PRO A 290 -6.47 -6.44 -10.02
N VAL A 291 -5.61 -7.37 -9.63
CA VAL A 291 -4.27 -7.54 -10.19
C VAL A 291 -4.24 -8.43 -11.43
N ASN A 292 -3.30 -8.14 -12.30
CA ASN A 292 -2.98 -8.96 -13.46
C ASN A 292 -1.85 -9.95 -13.15
N TYR A 293 -2.12 -11.24 -13.34
CA TYR A 293 -1.16 -12.31 -13.09
C TYR A 293 0.10 -12.22 -13.95
N ALA A 294 0.01 -11.75 -15.20
CA ALA A 294 1.18 -11.54 -16.04
C ALA A 294 2.11 -10.46 -15.44
N GLY A 295 1.53 -9.37 -14.92
CA GLY A 295 2.26 -8.33 -14.21
C GLY A 295 2.97 -8.87 -12.98
N ILE A 296 2.30 -9.69 -12.18
CA ILE A 296 2.90 -10.38 -11.02
C ILE A 296 4.08 -11.24 -11.45
N LEU A 297 3.90 -12.08 -12.47
CA LEU A 297 4.96 -12.96 -12.98
C LEU A 297 6.19 -12.18 -13.46
N LEU A 298 5.97 -11.05 -14.13
CA LEU A 298 7.05 -10.16 -14.57
C LEU A 298 7.81 -9.52 -13.40
N ILE A 299 7.12 -9.13 -12.33
CA ILE A 299 7.79 -8.58 -11.13
C ILE A 299 8.54 -9.67 -10.37
N VAL A 300 7.98 -10.88 -10.25
CA VAL A 300 8.68 -12.03 -9.68
C VAL A 300 9.93 -12.36 -10.50
N LEU A 301 9.84 -12.33 -11.83
CA LEU A 301 10.98 -12.47 -12.72
C LEU A 301 12.03 -11.36 -12.48
N ALA A 302 11.61 -10.11 -12.30
CA ALA A 302 12.50 -9.00 -11.99
C ALA A 302 13.29 -9.24 -10.69
N ILE A 303 12.59 -9.64 -9.62
CA ILE A 303 13.21 -9.98 -8.33
C ILE A 303 14.20 -11.15 -8.51
N GLY A 304 13.81 -12.19 -9.24
CA GLY A 304 14.68 -13.34 -9.51
C GLY A 304 15.94 -12.97 -10.29
N LEU A 305 15.83 -12.10 -11.28
CA LEU A 305 16.98 -11.59 -12.05
C LEU A 305 17.88 -10.71 -11.17
N PHE A 306 17.31 -9.85 -10.34
CA PHE A 306 18.07 -9.06 -9.37
C PHE A 306 18.85 -9.96 -8.40
N ILE A 307 18.23 -10.97 -7.82
CA ILE A 307 18.89 -11.96 -6.97
C ILE A 307 19.97 -12.72 -7.76
N GLY A 308 19.67 -13.12 -9.00
CA GLY A 308 20.61 -13.78 -9.91
C GLY A 308 21.88 -12.96 -10.11
N GLU A 309 21.76 -11.65 -10.32
CA GLU A 309 22.92 -10.75 -10.46
C GLU A 309 23.81 -10.80 -9.21
N VAL A 310 23.21 -10.88 -8.02
CA VAL A 310 23.95 -10.99 -6.75
C VAL A 310 24.76 -12.28 -6.68
N LEU A 311 24.17 -13.40 -7.09
CA LEU A 311 24.77 -14.72 -6.94
C LEU A 311 25.84 -15.00 -8.00
N THR A 312 25.65 -14.54 -9.24
CA THR A 312 26.56 -14.87 -10.36
C THR A 312 27.43 -13.71 -10.82
N THR A 313 27.22 -12.48 -10.33
CA THR A 313 27.97 -11.26 -10.70
C THR A 313 28.21 -11.15 -12.22
N THR A 314 27.11 -11.05 -12.99
CA THR A 314 27.07 -11.05 -14.46
C THR A 314 27.39 -9.68 -15.10
N PHE A 315 28.05 -8.78 -14.36
CA PHE A 315 28.39 -7.42 -14.81
C PHE A 315 27.17 -6.58 -15.26
N GLY A 316 25.99 -6.81 -14.67
CA GLY A 316 24.79 -6.00 -14.85
C GLY A 316 23.80 -6.51 -15.90
N ILE A 317 24.05 -7.65 -16.57
CA ILE A 317 23.10 -8.21 -17.55
C ILE A 317 21.76 -8.56 -16.89
N PHE A 318 21.79 -9.24 -15.74
CA PHE A 318 20.55 -9.55 -15.02
C PHE A 318 19.93 -8.30 -14.38
N THR A 319 20.71 -7.27 -14.08
CA THR A 319 20.16 -5.96 -13.65
C THR A 319 19.33 -5.32 -14.77
N ILE A 320 19.82 -5.30 -16.00
CA ILE A 320 19.08 -4.72 -17.14
C ILE A 320 17.82 -5.54 -17.40
N GLY A 321 17.93 -6.88 -17.43
CA GLY A 321 16.78 -7.76 -17.59
C GLY A 321 15.75 -7.55 -16.49
N GLY A 322 16.20 -7.49 -15.23
CA GLY A 322 15.34 -7.24 -14.07
C GLY A 322 14.65 -5.88 -14.14
N LEU A 323 15.33 -4.84 -14.59
CA LEU A 323 14.73 -3.51 -14.74
C LEU A 323 13.66 -3.49 -15.84
N VAL A 324 13.93 -4.13 -16.99
CA VAL A 324 12.93 -4.25 -18.08
C VAL A 324 11.71 -5.04 -17.60
N SER A 325 11.93 -6.18 -16.93
CA SER A 325 10.85 -6.98 -16.35
C SER A 325 10.08 -6.21 -15.27
N LEU A 326 10.75 -5.41 -14.45
CA LEU A 326 10.08 -4.57 -13.46
C LEU A 326 9.21 -3.51 -14.12
N VAL A 327 9.75 -2.72 -15.07
CA VAL A 327 8.98 -1.68 -15.77
C VAL A 327 7.78 -2.29 -16.49
N ALA A 328 7.99 -3.37 -17.25
CA ALA A 328 6.91 -4.05 -17.94
C ALA A 328 5.88 -4.62 -16.96
N GLY A 329 6.34 -5.24 -15.87
CA GLY A 329 5.51 -5.77 -14.81
C GLY A 329 4.65 -4.69 -14.14
N SER A 330 5.24 -3.55 -13.77
CA SER A 330 4.54 -2.42 -13.15
C SER A 330 3.48 -1.83 -14.06
N LEU A 331 3.76 -1.69 -15.35
CA LEU A 331 2.80 -1.19 -16.34
C LEU A 331 1.64 -2.17 -16.59
N VAL A 332 1.89 -3.48 -16.42
CA VAL A 332 0.90 -4.54 -16.64
C VAL A 332 0.11 -4.87 -15.37
N LEU A 333 0.69 -4.66 -14.18
CA LEU A 333 0.18 -5.14 -12.88
C LEU A 333 -1.27 -4.75 -12.59
N PHE A 334 -1.66 -3.51 -12.92
CA PHE A 334 -3.03 -2.99 -12.78
C PHE A 334 -3.62 -2.54 -14.11
N LYS A 335 -3.08 -3.03 -15.23
CA LYS A 335 -3.56 -2.67 -16.56
C LYS A 335 -5.00 -3.15 -16.76
N GLY A 336 -5.84 -2.28 -17.32
CA GLY A 336 -7.27 -2.52 -17.49
C GLY A 336 -8.12 -2.07 -16.31
N ALA A 337 -7.52 -1.66 -15.19
CA ALA A 337 -8.27 -1.03 -14.11
C ALA A 337 -8.66 0.41 -14.47
N SER A 338 -9.71 0.94 -13.83
CA SER A 338 -10.08 2.34 -13.98
C SER A 338 -8.87 3.24 -13.65
N PRO A 339 -8.78 4.47 -14.19
CA PRO A 339 -7.62 5.34 -13.98
C PRO A 339 -7.20 5.49 -12.51
N GLU A 340 -8.15 5.35 -11.58
CA GLU A 340 -7.94 5.43 -10.13
C GLU A 340 -7.25 4.21 -9.52
N PHE A 341 -7.27 3.06 -10.20
CA PHE A 341 -6.60 1.83 -9.79
C PHE A 341 -5.24 1.62 -10.48
N GLN A 342 -4.78 2.58 -11.28
CA GLN A 342 -3.48 2.50 -11.95
C GLN A 342 -2.37 3.08 -11.05
N ILE A 343 -1.15 2.56 -11.22
CA ILE A 343 0.03 3.13 -10.56
C ILE A 343 0.40 4.42 -11.29
N ASP A 344 0.71 5.47 -10.53
CA ASP A 344 1.25 6.70 -11.09
C ASP A 344 2.54 6.41 -11.90
N PRO A 345 2.59 6.73 -13.21
CA PRO A 345 3.78 6.53 -14.03
C PRO A 345 5.04 7.21 -13.47
N TRP A 346 4.88 8.33 -12.76
CA TRP A 346 5.99 9.02 -12.12
C TRP A 346 6.54 8.22 -10.94
N LEU A 347 5.67 7.55 -10.18
CA LEU A 347 6.08 6.65 -9.11
C LEU A 347 6.89 5.46 -9.67
N ILE A 348 6.45 4.88 -10.80
CA ILE A 348 7.20 3.82 -11.48
C ILE A 348 8.60 4.31 -11.86
N ALA A 349 8.70 5.50 -12.46
CA ALA A 349 9.98 6.09 -12.86
C ALA A 349 10.91 6.31 -11.65
N ILE A 350 10.41 6.89 -10.56
CA ILE A 350 11.18 7.11 -9.34
C ILE A 350 11.70 5.79 -8.77
N VAL A 351 10.83 4.79 -8.62
CA VAL A 351 11.22 3.47 -8.10
C VAL A 351 12.29 2.83 -8.96
N CYS A 352 12.14 2.89 -10.28
CA CYS A 352 13.13 2.36 -11.22
C CYS A 352 14.48 3.07 -11.09
N ILE A 353 14.49 4.40 -10.93
CA ILE A 353 15.72 5.17 -10.70
C ILE A 353 16.37 4.75 -9.38
N VAL A 354 15.60 4.62 -8.30
CA VAL A 354 16.11 4.24 -6.97
C VAL A 354 16.71 2.83 -7.00
N ILE A 355 16.01 1.86 -7.60
CA ILE A 355 16.51 0.48 -7.73
C ILE A 355 17.77 0.45 -8.60
N THR A 356 17.80 1.20 -9.70
CA THR A 356 18.97 1.29 -10.59
C THR A 356 20.17 1.90 -9.87
N ALA A 357 19.96 2.99 -9.13
CA ALA A 357 21.02 3.64 -8.35
C ALA A 357 21.56 2.72 -7.24
N PHE A 358 20.66 1.99 -6.56
CA PHE A 358 21.02 1.01 -5.56
C PHE A 358 21.86 -0.13 -6.16
N MET A 359 21.46 -0.67 -7.30
CA MET A 359 22.22 -1.70 -8.02
C MET A 359 23.58 -1.20 -8.48
N ALA A 360 23.66 0.00 -9.06
CA ALA A 360 24.92 0.60 -9.46
C ALA A 360 25.89 0.76 -8.28
N PHE A 361 25.38 1.20 -7.13
CA PHE A 361 26.15 1.29 -5.88
C PHE A 361 26.67 -0.08 -5.44
N LEU A 362 25.83 -1.11 -5.48
CA LEU A 362 26.20 -2.48 -5.10
C LEU A 362 27.27 -3.07 -6.03
N ILE A 363 27.10 -2.92 -7.35
CA ILE A 363 28.07 -3.37 -8.35
C ILE A 363 29.41 -2.64 -8.14
N GLN A 364 29.38 -1.32 -7.91
CA GLN A 364 30.60 -0.55 -7.64
C GLN A 364 31.33 -1.09 -6.40
N ARG A 365 30.61 -1.38 -5.31
CA ARG A 365 31.21 -1.96 -4.10
C ARG A 365 31.74 -3.37 -4.31
N ALA A 366 31.02 -4.21 -5.05
CA ALA A 366 31.47 -5.55 -5.39
C ALA A 366 32.78 -5.53 -6.22
N ILE A 367 32.87 -4.64 -7.21
CA ILE A 367 34.08 -4.46 -8.03
C ILE A 367 35.25 -3.96 -7.16
N VAL A 368 35.01 -2.96 -6.30
CA VAL A 368 36.06 -2.44 -5.39
C VAL A 368 36.52 -3.51 -4.41
N ALA A 369 35.61 -4.34 -3.88
CA ALA A 369 35.95 -5.44 -2.98
C ALA A 369 36.82 -6.49 -3.67
N HIS A 370 36.44 -6.93 -4.88
CA HIS A 370 37.23 -7.90 -5.65
C HIS A 370 38.61 -7.36 -6.05
N ARG A 371 38.71 -6.06 -6.38
CA ARG A 371 40.00 -5.43 -6.70
C ARG A 371 40.95 -5.31 -5.51
N ARG A 372 40.45 -5.39 -4.27
CA ARG A 372 41.30 -5.34 -3.06
C ARG A 372 41.93 -6.68 -2.69
N GLN A 373 41.52 -7.79 -3.32
CA GLN A 373 41.93 -9.14 -2.90
C GLN A 373 43.13 -9.74 -3.65
N ALA A 374 43.79 -9.01 -4.56
CA ALA A 374 44.92 -9.52 -5.32
C ALA A 374 46.26 -8.86 -4.96
N TYR A 375 46.67 -8.91 -3.68
CA TYR A 375 48.07 -8.70 -3.28
C TYR A 375 48.42 -9.54 -2.05
N THR A 376 48.38 -10.87 -2.14
CA THR A 376 49.01 -11.75 -1.13
C THR A 376 49.75 -12.90 -1.81
N GLY A 377 50.99 -13.15 -1.39
CA GLY A 377 51.78 -14.33 -1.77
C GLY A 377 53.01 -14.02 -2.63
N ARG A 378 52.87 -13.95 -3.96
CA ARG A 378 54.01 -13.99 -4.90
C ARG A 378 54.72 -12.66 -5.15
N GLU A 379 53.98 -11.58 -5.29
CA GLU A 379 54.50 -10.27 -5.74
C GLU A 379 54.93 -9.36 -4.59
N GLU A 380 54.43 -9.58 -3.37
CA GLU A 380 54.84 -8.80 -2.19
C GLU A 380 56.23 -9.20 -1.69
N LEU A 381 56.63 -10.46 -1.88
CA LEU A 381 57.92 -10.97 -1.41
C LEU A 381 59.09 -10.47 -2.27
N ILE A 382 58.89 -10.37 -3.59
CA ILE A 382 59.94 -9.97 -4.54
C ILE A 382 60.32 -8.50 -4.32
N GLY A 383 61.61 -8.24 -4.15
CA GLY A 383 62.18 -6.91 -3.86
C GLY A 383 62.18 -6.50 -2.38
N LYS A 384 61.68 -7.36 -1.46
CA LYS A 384 61.72 -7.08 -0.02
C LYS A 384 62.95 -7.69 0.65
N THR A 385 63.33 -7.10 1.79
CA THR A 385 64.47 -7.54 2.60
C THR A 385 64.03 -8.55 3.66
N ALA A 386 64.75 -9.66 3.76
CA ALA A 386 64.59 -10.70 4.78
C ALA A 386 65.92 -10.90 5.51
N THR A 387 65.86 -11.29 6.79
CA THR A 387 67.07 -11.49 7.61
C THR A 387 67.41 -12.97 7.70
N VAL A 388 68.67 -13.32 7.44
CA VAL A 388 69.16 -14.71 7.49
C VAL A 388 69.15 -15.22 8.93
N LYS A 389 68.45 -16.33 9.19
CA LYS A 389 68.41 -17.00 10.50
C LYS A 389 69.28 -18.25 10.56
N VAL A 390 69.44 -18.93 9.44
CA VAL A 390 70.41 -20.02 9.27
C VAL A 390 71.26 -19.66 8.08
N ALA A 391 72.59 -19.69 8.25
CA ALA A 391 73.54 -19.32 7.21
C ALA A 391 73.22 -20.04 5.89
N LEU A 392 73.25 -19.30 4.79
CA LEU A 392 72.92 -19.79 3.45
C LEU A 392 74.19 -20.28 2.77
N ASN A 393 74.33 -21.58 2.51
CA ASN A 393 75.41 -22.17 1.69
C ASN A 393 74.98 -23.54 1.12
N PRO A 394 74.48 -23.62 -0.13
CA PRO A 394 73.73 -22.60 -0.85
C PRO A 394 72.28 -22.46 -0.32
N GLU A 395 71.80 -23.41 0.48
CA GLU A 395 70.47 -23.42 1.11
C GLU A 395 70.55 -23.03 2.59
N GLY A 396 69.49 -22.42 3.11
CA GLY A 396 69.39 -21.94 4.49
C GLY A 396 67.98 -21.42 4.77
N MET A 397 67.83 -20.63 5.84
CA MET A 397 66.53 -20.07 6.22
C MET A 397 66.61 -18.56 6.46
N VAL A 398 65.63 -17.85 5.90
CA VAL A 398 65.43 -16.41 6.10
C VAL A 398 64.14 -16.16 6.87
N LEU A 399 64.12 -15.08 7.63
CA LEU A 399 62.93 -14.60 8.33
C LEU A 399 62.40 -13.36 7.62
N TYR A 400 61.14 -13.43 7.19
CA TYR A 400 60.41 -12.30 6.62
C TYR A 400 59.08 -12.13 7.38
N LYS A 401 58.83 -10.93 7.92
CA LYS A 401 57.62 -10.59 8.72
C LYS A 401 57.22 -11.63 9.80
N GLY A 402 58.20 -12.34 10.38
CA GLY A 402 57.96 -13.35 11.42
C GLY A 402 57.80 -14.79 10.93
N GLU A 403 57.77 -15.01 9.62
CA GLU A 403 57.70 -16.33 9.00
C GLU A 403 59.08 -16.82 8.56
N ARG A 404 59.37 -18.11 8.77
CA ARG A 404 60.61 -18.75 8.33
C ARG A 404 60.41 -19.36 6.95
N TRP A 405 61.26 -18.97 6.02
CA TRP A 405 61.23 -19.43 4.64
C TRP A 405 62.55 -20.10 4.30
N THR A 406 62.48 -21.22 3.58
CA THR A 406 63.65 -21.84 2.96
C THR A 406 64.15 -20.91 1.87
N ALA A 407 65.44 -20.61 1.87
CA ALA A 407 66.03 -19.75 0.87
C ALA A 407 67.32 -20.33 0.30
N ILE A 408 67.58 -19.99 -0.96
CA ILE A 408 68.80 -20.34 -1.68
C ILE A 408 69.52 -19.03 -2.05
N SER A 409 70.80 -18.92 -1.67
CA SER A 409 71.61 -17.76 -2.00
C SER A 409 72.18 -17.87 -3.42
N GLU A 410 71.88 -16.90 -4.28
CA GLU A 410 72.53 -16.77 -5.60
C GLU A 410 73.88 -16.03 -5.53
N SER A 411 74.18 -15.38 -4.41
CA SER A 411 75.36 -14.51 -4.19
C SER A 411 76.49 -15.18 -3.38
N GLY A 412 76.47 -16.52 -3.26
CA GLY A 412 77.41 -17.29 -2.42
C GLY A 412 77.07 -17.25 -0.92
N ASP A 413 78.03 -17.58 -0.06
CA ASP A 413 77.79 -17.79 1.38
C ASP A 413 77.31 -16.51 2.09
N VAL A 414 76.18 -16.59 2.79
CA VAL A 414 75.60 -15.47 3.57
C VAL A 414 75.50 -15.89 5.04
N LYS A 415 76.03 -15.08 5.95
CA LYS A 415 76.09 -15.43 7.37
C LYS A 415 74.75 -15.16 8.08
N THR A 416 74.56 -15.85 9.21
CA THR A 416 73.39 -15.62 10.08
C THR A 416 73.39 -14.19 10.60
N GLY A 417 72.24 -13.51 10.50
CA GLY A 417 72.03 -12.12 10.90
C GLY A 417 72.16 -11.09 9.77
N GLU A 418 72.60 -11.50 8.57
CA GLU A 418 72.70 -10.59 7.42
C GLU A 418 71.35 -10.39 6.72
N ASP A 419 71.18 -9.23 6.09
CA ASP A 419 69.98 -8.89 5.33
C ASP A 419 70.15 -9.22 3.84
N VAL A 420 69.19 -9.95 3.29
CA VAL A 420 69.15 -10.37 1.88
C VAL A 420 67.87 -9.89 1.20
N VAL A 421 67.93 -9.68 -0.11
CA VAL A 421 66.76 -9.26 -0.91
C VAL A 421 66.21 -10.46 -1.68
N ILE A 422 64.91 -10.67 -1.58
CA ILE A 422 64.21 -11.75 -2.28
C ILE A 422 64.06 -11.34 -3.75
N LYS A 423 64.62 -12.13 -4.66
CA LYS A 423 64.62 -11.85 -6.10
C LYS A 423 63.56 -12.66 -6.84
N LYS A 424 63.36 -13.91 -6.43
CA LYS A 424 62.41 -14.84 -7.04
C LYS A 424 61.90 -15.80 -5.97
N MET A 425 60.68 -16.28 -6.13
CA MET A 425 60.14 -17.40 -5.37
C MET A 425 59.83 -18.54 -6.33
N ASP A 426 60.32 -19.75 -6.02
CA ASP A 426 59.98 -20.98 -6.74
C ASP A 426 59.41 -22.00 -5.74
N GLY A 427 58.13 -22.34 -5.91
CA GLY A 427 57.40 -23.10 -4.89
C GLY A 427 57.42 -22.42 -3.51
N LEU A 428 57.98 -23.12 -2.52
CA LEU A 428 58.19 -22.65 -1.14
C LEU A 428 59.63 -22.18 -0.86
N VAL A 429 60.46 -22.04 -1.90
CA VAL A 429 61.87 -21.67 -1.80
C VAL A 429 62.08 -20.25 -2.34
N LEU A 430 62.73 -19.39 -1.55
CA LEU A 430 63.08 -18.03 -1.92
C LEU A 430 64.51 -17.95 -2.46
N TYR A 431 64.68 -17.40 -3.66
CA TYR A 431 66.01 -17.07 -4.20
C TYR A 431 66.36 -15.67 -3.74
N VAL A 432 67.45 -15.56 -2.98
CA VAL A 432 67.87 -14.34 -2.32
C VAL A 432 69.27 -13.92 -2.78
N VAL A 433 69.50 -12.62 -2.85
CA VAL A 433 70.80 -12.01 -3.15
C VAL A 433 71.25 -11.13 -2.00
N LYS A 434 72.56 -10.98 -1.81
CA LYS A 434 73.09 -10.01 -0.84
C LYS A 434 72.63 -8.61 -1.23
N LYS A 435 72.24 -7.81 -0.24
CA LYS A 435 71.82 -6.42 -0.45
C LYS A 435 72.87 -5.56 -1.17
N GLN A 436 74.14 -5.95 -1.08
CA GLN A 436 75.27 -5.27 -1.74
C GLN A 436 75.44 -5.65 -3.23
N ASP A 437 74.89 -6.78 -3.67
CA ASP A 437 75.03 -7.30 -5.04
C ASP A 437 73.81 -7.00 -5.92
N MET A 438 72.85 -6.21 -5.42
CA MET A 438 71.68 -5.80 -6.19
C MET A 438 72.08 -4.71 -7.20
N PRO A 439 71.89 -4.90 -8.52
CA PRO A 439 72.14 -3.85 -9.47
C PRO A 439 71.21 -2.66 -9.17
N SER A 440 71.76 -1.45 -9.14
CA SER A 440 70.99 -0.22 -8.98
C SER A 440 70.13 0.01 -10.22
N GLU A 441 68.93 -0.57 -10.26
CA GLU A 441 67.97 -0.30 -11.34
C GLU A 441 67.42 1.12 -11.23
N GLY A 442 67.57 1.84 -12.34
CA GLY A 442 67.33 3.25 -12.48
C GLY A 442 65.86 3.64 -12.35
N LYS A 443 65.67 4.91 -11.97
CA LYS A 443 64.44 5.68 -12.13
C LYS A 443 63.82 5.44 -13.51
N GLN A 444 62.75 4.66 -13.59
CA GLN A 444 61.77 4.79 -14.66
C GLN A 444 60.63 5.70 -14.22
N LYS A 445 60.24 6.53 -15.18
CA LYS A 445 59.46 7.76 -15.07
C LYS A 445 57.99 7.47 -14.69
N ARG A 446 57.40 8.53 -14.12
CA ARG A 446 55.98 8.74 -13.77
C ARG A 446 54.98 8.21 -14.79
#